data_AF-A0A3D5GPH8-F1
#
_entry.id   AF-A0A3D5GPH8-F1
#
_cell.length_a   1.000
_cell.length_b   1.000
_cell.length_c   1.000
_cell.angle_alpha   90.00
_cell.angle_beta   90.00
_cell.angle_gamma   90.00
#
_symmetry.space_group_name_H-M   'P 1'
#
loop_
_entity.id
_entity.type
_entity.pdbx_description
1 polymer ?
#
loop_
_entity_poly.entity_id
_entity_poly.type
_entity_poly.pdbx_seq_one_letter_code
_entity_poly.pdbx_strand_id
1 'polypeptide(L)'
;LDEADRMADMGFMPAVRRLLDQTDPDRQTVLFSATLDDDVARLTRDYQRNPVKHEVGDETPDITTAQHVFWNATQGNRREIAAEAIDAVWPTIIFCRTRHGS
;
A
#
# COMPACT_ATOMS: atom_id res chain seq x y z
N LEU A 1 -7.02 12.03 -7.03
CA LEU A 1 -6.73 10.63 -7.34
C LEU A 1 -6.07 10.05 -6.11
N ASP A 2 -6.72 9.11 -5.44
CA ASP A 2 -6.28 8.60 -4.14
C ASP A 2 -5.90 7.13 -4.27
N GLU A 3 -4.86 6.66 -3.58
CA GLU A 3 -4.30 5.31 -3.73
C GLU A 3 -3.94 4.97 -5.20
N ALA A 4 -3.23 5.87 -5.87
CA ALA A 4 -2.95 5.76 -7.31
C ALA A 4 -2.11 4.51 -7.68
N ASP A 5 -1.19 4.11 -6.82
CA ASP A 5 -0.41 2.88 -6.92
C ASP A 5 -1.30 1.63 -6.82
N ARG A 6 -2.24 1.58 -5.86
CA ARG A 6 -3.24 0.50 -5.79
C ARG A 6 -4.05 0.39 -7.07
N MET A 7 -4.43 1.52 -7.68
CA MET A 7 -5.13 1.48 -8.97
C MET A 7 -4.23 0.95 -10.09
N ALA A 8 -2.93 1.21 -10.05
CA ALA A 8 -1.96 0.65 -10.99
C ALA A 8 -1.82 -0.87 -10.80
N ASP A 9 -1.65 -1.35 -9.56
CA ASP A 9 -1.61 -2.77 -9.20
C ASP A 9 -2.85 -3.54 -9.68
N MET A 10 -4.02 -2.90 -9.63
CA MET A 10 -5.28 -3.46 -10.10
C MET A 10 -5.46 -3.39 -11.63
N GLY A 11 -4.51 -2.79 -12.35
CA GLY A 11 -4.56 -2.64 -13.81
C GLY A 11 -5.54 -1.56 -14.29
N PHE A 12 -5.94 -0.62 -13.44
CA PHE A 12 -6.95 0.38 -13.78
C PHE A 12 -6.41 1.62 -14.51
N MET A 13 -5.11 1.69 -14.80
CA MET A 13 -4.48 2.85 -15.45
C MET A 13 -5.14 3.27 -16.78
N PRO A 14 -5.56 2.36 -17.66
CA PRO A 14 -6.28 2.76 -18.87
C PRO A 14 -7.64 3.41 -18.55
N ALA A 15 -8.38 2.90 -17.56
CA ALA A 15 -9.67 3.43 -17.17
C ALA A 15 -9.56 4.79 -16.47
N VAL A 16 -8.59 4.94 -15.56
CA VAL A 16 -8.31 6.19 -14.86
C VAL A 16 -8.00 7.31 -15.85
N ARG A 17 -7.11 7.05 -16.82
CA ARG A 17 -6.75 8.02 -17.86
C ARG A 17 -7.94 8.45 -18.69
N ARG A 18 -8.71 7.48 -19.20
CA ARG A 18 -9.93 7.75 -19.96
C ARG A 18 -10.91 8.64 -19.17
N LEU A 19 -11.04 8.44 -17.86
CA LEU A 19 -11.91 9.28 -17.03
C LEU A 19 -11.34 10.69 -16.83
N LEU A 20 -10.03 10.81 -16.57
CA LEU A 20 -9.37 12.11 -16.42
C LEU A 20 -9.39 12.93 -17.71
N ASP A 21 -9.30 12.30 -18.87
CA ASP A 21 -9.40 12.96 -20.18
C ASP A 21 -10.79 13.55 -20.46
N GLN A 22 -11.82 13.07 -19.77
CA GLN A 22 -13.21 13.56 -19.88
C GLN A 22 -13.52 14.70 -18.89
N THR A 23 -12.57 15.08 -18.05
CA THR A 23 -12.74 16.19 -17.10
C THR A 23 -12.20 17.50 -17.68
N ASP A 24 -12.60 18.63 -17.08
CA ASP A 24 -12.15 19.95 -17.52
C ASP A 24 -10.61 20.01 -17.62
N PRO A 25 -10.04 20.44 -18.76
CA PRO A 25 -8.60 20.51 -18.90
C PRO A 25 -7.99 21.51 -17.91
N ASP A 26 -8.68 22.60 -17.57
CA ASP A 26 -8.25 23.63 -16.62
C ASP A 26 -8.68 23.34 -15.18
N ARG A 27 -8.22 22.21 -14.67
CA ARG A 27 -8.48 21.76 -13.30
C ARG A 27 -7.21 21.69 -12.45
N GLN A 28 -7.40 21.76 -11.13
CA GLN A 28 -6.39 21.32 -10.18
C GLN A 28 -6.53 19.81 -9.95
N THR A 29 -5.44 19.07 -10.12
CA THR A 29 -5.39 17.63 -9.83
C THR A 29 -4.53 17.38 -8.60
N VAL A 30 -5.12 16.78 -7.57
CA VAL A 30 -4.41 16.27 -6.39
C VAL A 30 -4.27 14.76 -6.52
N LEU A 31 -3.06 14.24 -6.31
CA LEU A 31 -2.74 12.81 -6.39
C LEU A 31 -2.11 12.38 -5.06
N PHE A 32 -2.62 11.28 -4.50
CA PHE A 32 -2.08 10.61 -3.33
C PHE A 32 -1.69 9.19 -3.71
N SER A 33 -0.52 8.75 -3.25
CA SER A 33 0.05 7.44 -3.52
C SER A 33 1.09 7.14 -2.45
N ALA A 34 1.18 5.89 -2.00
CA ALA A 34 2.22 5.48 -1.07
C ALA A 34 3.55 5.23 -1.80
N THR A 35 3.48 4.89 -3.08
CA THR A 35 4.64 4.64 -3.95
C THR A 35 4.59 5.51 -5.21
N LEU A 36 5.77 5.72 -5.80
CA LEU A 36 5.96 6.48 -7.05
C LEU A 36 6.57 5.59 -8.12
N ASP A 37 5.82 4.57 -8.53
CA ASP A 37 6.17 3.75 -9.68
C ASP A 37 6.03 4.51 -11.01
N ASP A 38 6.43 3.87 -12.12
CA ASP A 38 6.38 4.48 -13.46
C ASP A 38 4.96 4.88 -13.90
N ASP A 39 3.96 4.15 -13.43
CA ASP A 39 2.56 4.37 -13.80
C ASP A 39 1.99 5.60 -13.10
N VAL A 40 2.26 5.76 -11.81
CA VAL A 40 1.90 6.95 -11.01
C VAL A 40 2.71 8.17 -11.46
N ALA A 41 4.01 8.01 -11.75
CA ALA A 41 4.86 9.08 -12.27
C ALA A 41 4.34 9.62 -13.62
N ARG A 42 3.79 8.75 -14.47
CA ARG A 42 3.14 9.15 -15.71
C ARG A 42 1.85 9.91 -15.49
N LEU A 43 1.02 9.51 -14.52
CA LEU A 43 -0.19 10.27 -14.15
C LEU A 43 0.14 11.69 -13.68
N THR A 44 1.20 11.84 -12.88
CA THR A 44 1.71 13.14 -12.42
C THR A 44 2.08 14.03 -13.61
N ARG A 45 2.86 13.50 -14.57
CA ARG A 45 3.26 14.24 -15.78
C ARG A 45 2.08 14.63 -16.67
N ASP A 46 1.14 13.72 -16.88
CA ASP A 46 0.09 13.89 -17.88
C ASP A 46 -1.09 14.74 -17.34
N TYR A 47 -1.34 14.71 -16.04
CA TYR A 47 -2.58 15.26 -15.44
C TYR A 47 -2.38 16.31 -14.35
N GLN A 48 -1.14 16.68 -14.01
CA GLN A 48 -0.83 17.80 -13.13
C GLN A 48 -0.03 18.88 -13.87
N ARG A 49 -0.16 20.13 -13.43
CA ARG A 49 0.56 21.28 -13.98
C ARG A 49 1.40 21.90 -12.88
N ASN A 50 2.72 21.88 -13.03
CA ASN A 50 3.68 22.35 -12.04
C ASN A 50 3.36 21.83 -10.61
N PRO A 51 3.24 20.50 -10.40
CA PRO A 51 2.85 19.95 -9.12
C PRO A 51 3.92 20.22 -8.06
N VAL A 52 3.47 20.52 -6.84
CA VAL A 52 4.33 20.51 -5.66
C VAL A 52 4.25 19.13 -5.03
N LYS A 53 5.41 18.49 -4.83
CA LYS A 53 5.50 17.18 -4.20
C LYS A 53 5.62 17.33 -2.69
N HIS A 54 4.74 16.67 -1.95
CA HIS A 54 4.80 16.57 -0.50
C HIS A 54 4.95 15.10 -0.12
N GLU A 55 6.06 14.76 0.52
CA GLU A 55 6.34 13.41 1.01
C GLU A 55 6.42 13.45 2.54
N VAL A 56 5.90 12.41 3.18
CA VAL A 56 5.90 12.26 4.64
C VAL A 56 6.70 11.01 4.97
N GLY A 57 7.78 11.16 5.73
CA GLY A 57 8.73 10.10 6.02
C GLY A 57 10.09 10.34 5.32
N ASP A 58 11.11 9.60 5.74
CA ASP A 58 12.42 9.63 5.09
C ASP A 58 12.35 8.98 3.70
N GLU A 59 13.17 9.43 2.73
CA GLU A 59 13.24 8.88 1.36
C GLU A 59 13.47 7.36 1.33
N THR A 60 14.09 6.84 2.38
CA THR A 60 14.17 5.41 2.64
C THR A 60 13.17 5.05 3.72
N PRO A 61 12.15 4.21 3.45
CA PRO A 61 11.36 3.65 4.52
C PRO A 61 12.32 2.96 5.48
N ASP A 62 12.20 3.24 6.77
CA ASP A 62 12.95 2.58 7.84
C ASP A 62 12.45 1.13 7.97
N ILE A 63 12.64 0.33 6.91
CA ILE A 63 12.39 -1.11 6.85
C ILE A 63 13.18 -1.81 7.97
N THR A 64 14.22 -1.16 8.49
CA THR A 64 15.07 -1.65 9.57
C THR A 64 14.47 -1.57 10.97
N THR A 65 13.38 -0.83 11.21
CA THR A 65 12.75 -0.82 12.55
C THR A 65 11.94 -2.08 12.84
N ALA A 66 11.43 -2.76 11.81
CA ALA A 66 10.66 -3.99 12.00
C ALA A 66 11.60 -5.21 12.10
N GLN A 67 11.59 -5.88 13.26
CA GLN A 67 12.26 -7.18 13.39
C GLN A 67 11.32 -8.30 12.89
N HIS A 68 11.73 -8.98 11.82
CA HIS A 68 11.00 -10.12 11.27
C HIS A 68 11.57 -11.44 11.83
N VAL A 69 10.69 -12.28 12.39
CA VAL A 69 11.03 -13.63 12.87
C VAL A 69 10.12 -14.64 12.19
N PHE A 70 10.67 -15.79 11.81
CA PHE A 70 9.96 -16.85 11.10
C PHE A 70 10.02 -18.16 11.89
N TRP A 71 8.86 -18.76 12.15
CA TRP A 71 8.74 -20.08 12.77
C TRP A 71 8.30 -21.12 11.74
N ASN A 72 8.95 -22.27 11.76
CA ASN A 72 8.46 -23.43 11.03
C ASN A 72 7.30 -24.07 11.81
N ALA A 73 6.07 -23.83 11.36
CA ALA A 73 4.86 -24.33 12.01
C ALA A 73 4.12 -25.34 11.11
N THR A 74 3.62 -26.40 11.72
CA THR A 74 2.67 -27.35 11.12
C THR A 74 1.25 -26.93 11.46
N GLN A 75 0.24 -27.50 10.78
CA GLN A 75 -1.16 -27.21 11.10
C GLN A 75 -1.52 -27.57 12.56
N GLY A 76 -0.88 -28.60 13.13
CA GLY A 76 -1.15 -29.07 14.50
C GLY A 76 -0.62 -28.13 15.59
N ASN A 77 0.54 -27.48 15.37
CA ASN A 77 1.20 -26.66 16.40
C ASN A 77 1.11 -25.15 16.16
N ARG A 78 0.60 -24.70 14.99
CA ARG A 78 0.48 -23.26 14.67
C ARG A 78 -0.28 -22.45 15.72
N ARG A 79 -1.31 -23.04 16.34
CA ARG A 79 -2.14 -22.36 17.36
C ARG A 79 -1.36 -22.12 18.65
N GLU A 80 -0.59 -23.10 19.09
CA GLU A 80 0.24 -23.01 20.29
C GLU A 80 1.38 -22.01 20.09
N ILE A 81 2.10 -22.11 18.97
CA ILE A 81 3.15 -21.13 18.61
C ILE A 81 2.60 -19.71 18.55
N ALA A 82 1.41 -19.51 17.97
CA ALA A 82 0.79 -18.19 17.92
C ALA A 82 0.43 -17.68 19.33
N ALA A 83 -0.13 -18.53 20.20
CA ALA A 83 -0.46 -18.16 21.57
C ALA A 83 0.79 -17.72 22.36
N GLU A 84 1.87 -18.49 22.28
CA GLU A 84 3.15 -18.15 22.92
C GLU A 84 3.71 -16.82 22.41
N ALA A 85 3.64 -16.58 21.09
CA ALA A 85 4.09 -15.32 20.50
C ALA A 85 3.26 -14.13 21.00
N ILE A 86 1.93 -14.27 21.09
CA ILE A 86 1.01 -13.22 21.57
C ILE A 86 1.31 -12.88 23.04
N ASP A 87 1.48 -13.90 23.87
CA ASP A 87 1.77 -13.71 25.30
C ASP A 87 3.10 -12.97 25.52
N ALA A 88 4.08 -13.18 24.64
CA ALA A 88 5.38 -12.51 24.71
C ALA A 88 5.35 -11.03 24.31
N VAL A 89 4.42 -10.60 23.45
CA VAL A 89 4.39 -9.24 22.87
C VAL A 89 3.02 -8.55 22.91
N TRP A 90 2.20 -8.85 23.92
CA TRP A 90 0.87 -8.25 24.06
C TRP A 90 0.94 -6.72 24.25
N PRO A 91 0.09 -5.91 23.59
CA PRO A 91 -1.02 -6.28 22.69
C PRO A 91 -0.58 -6.63 21.26
N THR A 92 -1.27 -7.60 20.65
CA THR A 92 -0.91 -8.15 19.33
C THR A 92 -2.07 -8.10 18.33
N ILE A 93 -1.75 -7.82 17.05
CA ILE A 93 -2.67 -7.97 15.91
C ILE A 93 -2.29 -9.24 15.14
N ILE A 94 -3.27 -10.10 14.86
CA ILE A 94 -3.07 -11.35 14.12
C ILE A 94 -3.80 -11.25 12.77
N PHE A 95 -3.06 -11.50 11.69
CA PHE A 95 -3.63 -11.60 10.34
C PHE A 95 -3.90 -13.05 9.95
N CYS A 96 -5.15 -13.36 9.63
CA CYS A 96 -5.59 -14.67 9.15
C CYS A 96 -6.03 -14.58 7.69
N ARG A 97 -5.79 -15.66 6.93
CA ARG A 97 -6.19 -15.71 5.50
C ARG A 97 -7.70 -15.71 5.29
N THR A 98 -8.45 -16.36 6.19
CA THR A 98 -9.91 -16.53 6.07
C THR A 98 -10.61 -16.00 7.30
N ARG A 99 -11.82 -15.47 7.10
CA ARG A 99 -12.65 -14.89 8.16
C ARG A 99 -13.03 -15.89 9.26
N HIS A 100 -13.22 -17.16 8.89
CA HIS A 100 -13.61 -18.21 9.84
C HIS A 100 -12.41 -18.92 10.49
N GLY A 101 -11.18 -18.46 10.20
CA GLY A 101 -9.97 -19.20 10.56
C GLY A 101 -9.88 -20.53 9.80
N SER A 102 -8.69 -21.12 9.79
CA SER A 102 -8.50 -22.54 9.48
C SER A 102 -7.86 -23.24 10.67
#